data_AF-A0A844XET4-F1
#
_entry.id   AF-A0A844XET4-F1
#
_cell.length_a   1.000
_cell.length_b   1.000
_cell.length_c   1.000
_cell.angle_alpha   90.00
_cell.angle_beta   90.00
_cell.angle_gamma   90.00
#
_symmetry.space_group_name_H-M   'P 1'
#
loop_
_entity.id
_entity.type
_entity.pdbx_description
1 polymer ?
#
loop_
_entity_poly.entity_id
_entity_poly.type
_entity_poly.pdbx_seq_one_letter_code
_entity_poly.pdbx_strand_id
1 'polypeptide(L)' 'MNVFATTLGLALRKRCTIAVDVAADIVAVGGNLVDDITNVKDVRFVMKDGTVYRHQPTRGDR' A
#
# COMPACT_ATOMS: atom_id res chain seq x y z
N MET A 1 9.58 1.70 -14.38
CA MET A 1 9.30 0.32 -14.81
C MET A 1 9.21 -0.56 -13.57
N ASN A 2 8.02 -1.00 -13.17
CA ASN A 2 7.81 -1.79 -11.94
C ASN A 2 8.10 -3.27 -12.22
N VAL A 3 9.32 -3.72 -11.93
CA VAL A 3 9.81 -5.06 -12.30
C VAL A 3 8.95 -6.19 -11.73
N PHE A 4 8.49 -6.07 -10.47
CA PHE A 4 7.70 -7.10 -9.80
C PHE A 4 6.27 -7.29 -10.37
N ALA A 5 5.60 -6.19 -10.74
CA ALA A 5 4.24 -6.25 -11.28
C ALA A 5 4.20 -6.93 -12.66
N THR A 6 5.27 -6.77 -13.45
CA THR A 6 5.38 -7.35 -14.80
C THR A 6 5.61 -8.86 -14.76
N THR A 7 6.50 -9.36 -13.88
CA THR A 7 6.81 -10.80 -13.80
C THR A 7 5.69 -11.65 -13.22
N LEU A 8 4.88 -11.10 -12.29
CA LEU A 8 3.76 -11.82 -11.69
C LEU A 8 2.43 -11.61 -12.47
N GLY A 9 2.46 -10.90 -13.60
CA GLY A 9 1.27 -10.58 -14.39
C GLY A 9 0.27 -9.64 -13.70
N LEU A 10 0.63 -9.02 -12.56
CA LEU A 10 -0.22 -8.03 -11.88
C LEU A 10 -0.36 -6.74 -12.67
N ALA A 11 0.60 -6.41 -13.54
CA ALA A 11 0.49 -5.30 -14.46
C ALA A 11 -0.76 -5.40 -15.35
N LEU A 12 -1.18 -6.61 -15.74
CA LEU A 12 -2.42 -6.85 -16.50
C LEU A 12 -3.69 -6.58 -15.68
N ARG A 13 -3.58 -6.59 -14.35
CA ARG A 13 -4.72 -6.44 -13.43
C ARG A 13 -4.83 -5.04 -12.83
N LYS A 14 -4.11 -4.06 -13.38
CA LYS A 14 -4.05 -2.68 -12.87
C LYS A 14 -3.87 -2.67 -11.35
N ARG A 15 -2.71 -3.13 -10.89
CA ARG A 15 -2.31 -3.18 -9.47
C ARG A 15 -0.87 -2.72 -9.30
N CYS A 16 -0.46 -2.48 -8.05
CA CYS A 16 0.90 -2.08 -7.66
C CYS A 16 1.30 -0.62 -7.94
N THR A 17 0.38 0.24 -8.37
CA THR A 17 0.61 1.69 -8.44
C THR A 17 -0.58 2.42 -7.82
N ILE A 18 -0.35 3.62 -7.30
CA ILE A 18 -1.45 4.48 -6.85
C ILE A 18 -1.80 5.39 -8.03
N ALA A 19 -2.91 5.10 -8.72
CA ALA A 19 -3.42 5.90 -9.83
C ALA A 19 -4.93 5.68 -9.98
N VAL A 20 -5.60 6.59 -10.71
CA VAL A 20 -7.02 6.46 -11.04
C VAL A 20 -7.24 5.22 -11.92
N ASP A 21 -8.40 4.57 -11.77
CA ASP A 21 -8.81 3.34 -12.47
C ASP A 21 -7.94 2.10 -12.20
N VAL A 22 -7.15 2.11 -11.12
CA VAL A 22 -6.36 0.99 -10.60
C VAL A 22 -7.04 0.46 -9.33
N ALA A 23 -6.89 -0.83 -9.02
CA ALA A 23 -7.48 -1.40 -7.81
C ALA A 23 -7.01 -0.64 -6.55
N ALA A 24 -7.93 -0.41 -5.62
CA ALA A 24 -7.69 0.36 -4.40
C ALA A 24 -6.98 -0.51 -3.35
N ASP A 25 -5.72 -0.84 -3.65
CA ASP A 25 -4.83 -1.60 -2.78
C ASP A 25 -3.80 -0.65 -2.17
N ILE A 26 -3.93 -0.35 -0.89
CA ILE A 26 -3.08 0.61 -0.18
C ILE A 26 -2.58 -0.03 1.12
N VAL A 27 -1.27 0.09 1.35
CA VAL A 27 -0.62 -0.26 2.61
C VAL A 27 0.13 0.96 3.10
N ALA A 28 -0.14 1.39 4.34
CA ALA A 28 0.59 2.48 4.98
C ALA A 28 1.34 1.97 6.22
N VAL A 29 2.51 2.55 6.44
CA VAL A 29 3.43 2.20 7.53
C VAL A 29 3.67 3.41 8.43
N GLY A 30 4.21 3.17 9.62
CA GLY A 30 4.43 4.21 10.63
C GLY A 30 5.55 5.23 10.36
N GLY A 31 6.33 5.07 9.29
CA GLY A 31 7.50 5.91 9.02
C GLY A 31 7.87 5.97 7.54
N ASN A 32 8.84 6.81 7.20
CA ASN A 32 9.31 6.98 5.82
C ASN A 32 10.13 5.76 5.38
N LEU A 33 9.72 5.11 4.28
CA LEU A 33 10.41 3.97 3.70
C LEU A 33 11.70 4.34 2.95
N VAL A 34 11.81 5.58 2.50
CA VAL A 34 13.03 6.09 1.83
C VAL A 34 14.15 6.29 2.85
N ASP A 35 13.80 6.76 4.06
CA ASP A 35 14.77 7.00 5.13
C ASP A 35 15.12 5.72 5.89
N ASP A 36 14.14 4.85 6.15
CA ASP A 36 14.35 3.55 6.81
C ASP A 36 13.36 2.50 6.29
N ILE A 37 13.87 1.53 5.54
CA ILE A 37 13.07 0.45 4.96
C ILE A 37 12.51 -0.52 6.02
N THR A 38 13.07 -0.57 7.23
CA THR A 38 12.58 -1.48 8.29
C THR A 38 11.17 -1.11 8.77
N ASN A 39 10.72 0.12 8.48
CA ASN A 39 9.36 0.59 8.69
C ASN A 39 8.29 -0.26 7.99
N VAL A 40 8.63 -1.06 6.96
CA VAL A 40 7.70 -2.04 6.36
C VAL A 40 7.12 -3.04 7.37
N LYS A 41 7.77 -3.23 8.51
CA LYS A 41 7.30 -4.11 9.59
C LYS A 41 6.23 -3.46 10.46
N ASP A 42 6.17 -2.13 10.50
CA ASP A 42 5.15 -1.36 11.23
C ASP A 42 4.02 -0.93 10.29
N VAL A 43 3.33 -1.92 9.72
CA VAL A 43 2.11 -1.68 8.94
C VAL A 43 1.04 -1.14 9.88
N ARG A 44 0.34 -0.07 9.50
CA ARG A 44 -0.73 0.55 10.31
C ARG A 44 -2.06 0.66 9.60
N PHE A 45 -2.04 0.62 8.26
CA PHE A 45 -3.23 0.65 7.44
C PHE A 45 -3.12 -0.37 6.30
N VAL A 46 -4.20 -1.11 6.05
CA VAL A 46 -4.32 -2.03 4.93
C VAL A 46 -5.71 -1.88 4.32
N MET A 47 -5.74 -1.55 3.03
CA MET A 47 -6.92 -1.57 2.17
C MET A 47 -6.64 -2.49 0.98
N LYS A 48 -7.62 -3.32 0.62
CA LYS A 48 -7.57 -4.18 -0.54
C LYS A 48 -8.92 -4.15 -1.25
N ASP A 49 -8.90 -3.94 -2.56
CA ASP A 49 -10.10 -3.80 -3.40
C ASP A 49 -11.13 -2.81 -2.78
N GLY A 50 -10.66 -1.72 -2.16
CA GLY A 50 -11.48 -0.71 -1.50
C GLY A 50 -12.01 -1.08 -0.11
N THR A 51 -11.76 -2.29 0.38
CA THR A 51 -12.14 -2.73 1.73
C THR A 51 -10.99 -2.52 2.71
N VAL A 52 -11.25 -1.84 3.83
CA VAL A 52 -10.25 -1.64 4.89
C VAL A 52 -10.21 -2.88 5.78
N TYR A 53 -9.04 -3.52 5.84
CA TYR A 53 -8.79 -4.70 6.67
C TYR A 53 -8.04 -4.38 7.96
N ARG A 54 -7.28 -3.29 7.96
CA ARG A 54 -6.57 -2.81 9.15
C ARG A 54 -6.55 -1.30 9.17
N HIS A 55 -6.88 -0.72 10.31
CA HIS A 55 -6.75 0.71 10.56
C HIS A 55 -6.36 0.92 12.02
N GLN A 56 -5.16 1.45 12.25
CA GLN A 56 -4.74 1.90 13.56
C GLN A 56 -4.84 3.44 13.60
N PRO A 57 -5.81 4.00 14.34
CA PRO A 57 -6.02 5.45 14.37
C PRO A 57 -4.77 6.14 14.93
N THR A 58 -4.31 7.18 14.24
CA THR A 58 -3.23 8.03 14.76
C THR A 58 -3.81 9.09 15.69
N ARG A 59 -2.98 9.61 16.59
CA ARG A 59 -3.41 10.53 17.66
C ARG A 59 -4.07 11.83 17.16
N GLY A 60 -3.99 12.14 15.86
CA GLY A 60 -4.59 13.32 15.22
C GLY A 60 -6.01 13.11 14.66
N ASP A 61 -6.60 11.92 14.82
CA ASP A 61 -7.90 11.55 14.24
C ASP A 61 -9.09 11.82 15.22
N ARG A 62 -8.92 12.76 16.15
CA ARG A 62 -9.93 13.16 17.16
C ARG A 62 -10.36 14.60 16.97
#